data_AF-Q3K794-F1
#
_entry.id   AF-Q3K794-F1
#
_cell.length_a   1.000
_cell.length_b   1.000
_cell.length_c   1.000
_cell.angle_alpha   90.00
_cell.angle_beta   90.00
_cell.angle_gamma   90.00
#
_symmetry.space_group_name_H-M   'P 1'
#
loop_
_entity.id
_entity.type
_entity.pdbx_description
1 polymer ?
#
loop_
_entity_poly.entity_id
_entity_poly.type
_entity_poly.pdbx_seq_one_letter_code
_entity_poly.pdbx_strand_id
1 'polypeptide(L)'
;METACTSGSNRTGASHGNFGTSVLQVTGRGWASAGKQQAAAGYAAALSEGNDADKQRAEKLLKQASEALTLATRGKRGVATVVNALTAEVEKLNETITVTKQHLTDLRQDQLRAVRFLWADRLDKAAQDFANVAAQLSAAEKALGRYSSLQDLYLPLQAPMGRQHISQSEIREKANAISIEQLLAA
;
A
#
# COMPACT_ATOMS: atom_id res chain seq x y z
N MET A 1 -9.84 -8.99 40.66
CA MET A 1 -8.62 -9.42 39.93
C MET A 1 -8.86 -10.84 39.47
N GLU A 2 -9.30 -10.98 38.23
CA GLU A 2 -9.62 -12.26 37.60
C GLU A 2 -8.38 -12.81 36.86
N THR A 3 -8.08 -14.06 37.20
CA THR A 3 -7.61 -15.20 36.39
C THR A 3 -6.38 -15.12 35.48
N ALA A 4 -5.60 -16.21 35.61
CA ALA A 4 -4.41 -16.61 34.89
C ALA A 4 -4.66 -16.94 33.41
N CYS A 5 -3.62 -16.80 32.58
CA CYS A 5 -3.35 -17.71 31.46
C CYS A 5 -1.87 -17.71 31.06
N THR A 6 -1.44 -18.91 30.71
CA THR A 6 -0.09 -19.44 30.51
C THR A 6 0.61 -18.97 29.22
N SER A 7 1.92 -18.78 29.34
CA SER A 7 2.89 -18.55 28.25
C SER A 7 2.94 -19.72 27.26
N GLY A 8 2.58 -19.46 26.01
CA GLY A 8 2.74 -20.36 24.86
C GLY A 8 3.50 -19.68 23.73
N SER A 9 4.70 -20.20 23.45
CA SER A 9 5.57 -19.86 22.32
C SER A 9 4.81 -19.93 20.99
N ASN A 10 4.90 -18.89 20.15
CA ASN A 10 4.34 -18.93 18.80
C ASN A 10 5.35 -18.38 17.78
N ARG A 11 6.08 -19.30 17.13
CA ARG A 11 6.75 -19.08 15.85
C ARG A 11 5.72 -19.29 14.74
N THR A 12 5.29 -18.22 14.09
CA THR A 12 4.45 -18.27 12.90
C THR A 12 5.30 -18.64 11.67
N GLY A 13 5.54 -19.94 11.49
CA GLY A 13 5.83 -20.52 10.18
C GLY A 13 4.51 -20.81 9.49
N ALA A 14 4.13 -19.99 8.51
CA ALA A 14 2.93 -20.21 7.70
C ALA A 14 3.17 -21.39 6.74
N SER A 15 2.84 -22.60 7.17
CA SER A 15 2.62 -23.73 6.26
C SER A 15 1.25 -23.55 5.59
N HIS A 16 1.23 -23.01 4.37
CA HIS A 16 0.03 -23.09 3.54
C HIS A 16 -0.15 -24.53 3.09
N GLY A 17 -1.13 -25.20 3.72
CA GLY A 17 -1.53 -26.57 3.44
C GLY A 17 -2.00 -26.74 2.01
N ASN A 18 -1.31 -27.63 1.30
CA ASN A 18 -1.69 -28.16 0.00
C ASN A 18 -2.77 -29.24 0.17
N PHE A 19 -3.96 -28.85 0.66
CA PHE A 19 -5.09 -29.76 0.87
C PHE A 19 -6.17 -29.45 -0.18
N GLY A 20 -6.12 -30.15 -1.31
CA GLY A 20 -7.23 -30.10 -2.27
C GLY A 20 -7.01 -30.82 -3.60
N THR A 21 -5.76 -31.02 -4.03
CA THR A 21 -5.45 -31.50 -5.39
C THR A 21 -4.95 -32.95 -5.46
N SER A 22 -4.71 -33.62 -4.32
CA SER A 22 -3.98 -34.91 -4.32
C SER A 22 -4.87 -36.15 -4.55
N VAL A 23 -6.08 -36.22 -3.97
CA VAL A 23 -6.81 -37.50 -3.88
C VAL A 23 -7.53 -37.89 -5.19
N LEU A 24 -8.04 -36.92 -5.98
CA LEU A 24 -8.75 -37.22 -7.23
C LEU A 24 -7.85 -37.27 -8.48
N GLN A 25 -6.63 -36.71 -8.43
CA GLN A 25 -5.72 -36.63 -9.58
C GLN A 25 -4.64 -37.72 -9.59
N VAL A 26 -4.27 -38.25 -8.41
CA VAL A 26 -3.38 -39.42 -8.28
C VAL A 26 -4.10 -40.68 -8.75
N THR A 27 -5.42 -40.76 -8.52
CA THR A 27 -6.23 -41.89 -8.96
C THR A 27 -6.25 -41.97 -10.48
N GLY A 28 -6.79 -41.01 -11.24
CA GLY A 28 -6.97 -41.16 -12.70
C GLY A 28 -5.71 -41.50 -13.53
N ARG A 29 -4.54 -40.94 -13.15
CA ARG A 29 -3.24 -41.30 -13.77
C ARG A 29 -2.72 -42.65 -13.29
N GLY A 30 -2.93 -42.98 -12.01
CA GLY A 30 -2.64 -44.30 -11.44
C GLY A 30 -3.44 -45.40 -12.14
N TRP A 31 -4.74 -45.22 -12.35
CA TRP A 31 -5.59 -46.17 -13.08
C TRP A 31 -5.21 -46.30 -14.56
N ALA A 32 -4.86 -45.21 -15.25
CA ALA A 32 -4.44 -45.26 -16.65
C ALA A 32 -3.04 -45.85 -16.86
N SER A 33 -2.10 -45.60 -15.92
CA SER A 33 -0.75 -46.19 -15.96
C SER A 33 -0.74 -47.66 -15.53
N ALA A 34 -1.49 -48.01 -14.48
CA ALA A 34 -1.73 -49.39 -14.08
C ALA A 34 -2.47 -50.17 -15.18
N GLY A 35 -3.48 -49.56 -15.82
CA GLY A 35 -4.18 -50.15 -16.96
C GLY A 35 -3.28 -50.38 -18.17
N LYS A 36 -2.34 -49.46 -18.47
CA LYS A 36 -1.31 -49.67 -19.50
C LYS A 36 -0.35 -50.81 -19.13
N GLN A 37 0.11 -50.87 -17.88
CA GLN A 37 1.01 -51.94 -17.42
C GLN A 37 0.32 -53.31 -17.47
N GLN A 38 -0.93 -53.39 -17.03
CA GLN A 38 -1.72 -54.61 -17.04
C GLN A 38 -2.08 -55.07 -18.46
N ALA A 39 -2.43 -54.13 -19.35
CA ALA A 39 -2.70 -54.45 -20.75
C ALA A 39 -1.41 -54.84 -21.52
N ALA A 40 -0.26 -54.22 -21.20
CA ALA A 40 1.03 -54.62 -21.75
C ALA A 40 1.48 -56.00 -21.27
N ALA A 41 1.23 -56.34 -20.00
CA ALA A 41 1.47 -57.68 -19.46
C ALA A 41 0.57 -58.74 -20.11
N GLY A 42 -0.72 -58.44 -20.31
CA GLY A 42 -1.65 -59.31 -21.05
C GLY A 42 -1.27 -59.49 -22.52
N TYR A 43 -0.76 -58.44 -23.17
CA TYR A 43 -0.24 -58.51 -24.55
C TYR A 43 1.01 -59.40 -24.64
N ALA A 44 1.94 -59.27 -23.70
CA ALA A 44 3.14 -60.10 -23.63
C ALA A 44 2.81 -61.58 -23.36
N ALA A 45 1.83 -61.86 -22.51
CA ALA A 45 1.33 -63.22 -22.27
C ALA A 45 0.66 -63.81 -23.51
N ALA A 46 -0.22 -63.06 -24.19
CA ALA A 46 -0.90 -63.50 -25.41
C ALA A 46 0.07 -63.75 -26.59
N LEU A 47 1.16 -62.96 -26.68
CA LEU A 47 2.25 -63.19 -27.64
C LEU A 47 3.02 -64.49 -27.36
N SER A 48 3.17 -64.86 -26.08
CA SER A 48 3.84 -66.10 -25.66
C SER A 48 2.97 -67.34 -25.90
N GLU A 49 1.64 -67.20 -25.85
CA GLU A 49 0.67 -68.30 -26.02
C GLU A 49 0.12 -68.41 -27.45
N GLY A 50 0.40 -67.44 -28.32
CA GLY A 50 -0.03 -67.44 -29.73
C GLY A 50 -1.53 -67.19 -29.93
N ASN A 51 -2.24 -66.64 -28.93
CA ASN A 51 -3.67 -66.39 -29.01
C ASN A 51 -3.99 -64.99 -29.57
N ASP A 52 -4.28 -64.94 -30.87
CA ASP A 52 -4.56 -63.70 -31.59
C ASP A 52 -5.77 -62.92 -31.05
N ALA A 53 -6.77 -63.59 -30.47
CA ALA A 53 -7.95 -62.93 -29.91
C ALA A 53 -7.61 -62.12 -28.65
N ASP A 54 -6.75 -62.67 -27.78
CA ASP A 54 -6.32 -62.00 -26.56
C ASP A 54 -5.29 -60.91 -26.85
N LYS A 55 -4.46 -61.11 -27.89
CA LYS A 55 -3.58 -60.08 -28.44
C LYS A 55 -4.38 -58.85 -28.91
N GLN A 56 -5.42 -59.05 -29.72
CA GLN A 56 -6.28 -57.96 -30.21
C GLN A 56 -7.02 -57.23 -29.08
N ARG A 57 -7.48 -57.96 -28.06
CA ARG A 57 -8.11 -57.36 -26.87
C ARG A 57 -7.14 -56.49 -26.09
N ALA A 58 -5.91 -56.95 -25.88
CA ALA A 58 -4.88 -56.19 -25.18
C ALA A 58 -4.44 -54.94 -25.97
N GLU A 59 -4.35 -55.01 -27.30
CA GLU A 59 -4.07 -53.83 -28.15
C GLU A 59 -5.16 -52.77 -28.05
N LYS A 60 -6.43 -53.19 -28.05
CA LYS A 60 -7.57 -52.28 -27.90
C LYS A 60 -7.53 -51.56 -26.56
N LEU A 61 -7.23 -52.29 -25.47
CA LEU A 61 -7.10 -51.71 -24.13
C LEU A 61 -5.91 -50.74 -24.03
N LEU A 62 -4.78 -51.05 -24.67
CA LEU A 62 -3.62 -50.15 -24.72
C LEU A 62 -3.94 -48.84 -25.45
N LYS A 63 -4.66 -48.90 -26.58
CA LYS A 63 -5.08 -47.71 -27.33
C LYS A 63 -5.98 -46.81 -26.47
N GLN A 64 -7.01 -47.38 -25.85
CA GLN A 64 -7.95 -46.65 -24.98
C GLN A 64 -7.24 -46.01 -23.78
N ALA A 65 -6.35 -46.75 -23.11
CA ALA A 65 -5.57 -46.23 -21.99
C ALA A 65 -4.59 -45.12 -22.43
N SER A 66 -4.07 -45.19 -23.65
CA SER A 66 -3.23 -44.13 -24.22
C SER A 66 -4.00 -42.86 -24.53
N GLU A 67 -5.17 -42.98 -25.16
CA GLU A 67 -6.05 -41.85 -25.45
C GLU A 67 -6.49 -41.15 -24.16
N ALA A 68 -6.92 -41.89 -23.15
CA ALA A 68 -7.28 -41.34 -21.83
C ALA A 68 -6.12 -40.58 -21.16
N LEU A 69 -4.89 -41.11 -21.27
CA LEU A 69 -3.69 -40.45 -20.74
C LEU A 69 -3.39 -39.13 -21.46
N THR A 70 -3.55 -39.09 -22.80
CA THR A 70 -3.32 -37.86 -23.58
C THR A 70 -4.33 -36.76 -23.23
N LEU A 71 -5.61 -37.11 -23.07
CA LEU A 71 -6.67 -36.19 -22.65
C LEU A 71 -6.42 -35.64 -21.24
N ALA A 72 -6.11 -36.52 -20.27
CA ALA A 72 -5.78 -36.10 -18.91
C ALA A 72 -4.55 -35.19 -18.85
N THR A 73 -3.54 -35.46 -19.68
CA THR A 73 -2.31 -34.66 -19.76
C THR A 73 -2.56 -33.29 -20.41
N ARG A 74 -3.44 -33.21 -21.42
CA ARG A 74 -3.85 -31.96 -22.05
C ARG A 74 -4.68 -31.08 -21.10
N GLY A 75 -5.61 -31.68 -20.36
CA GLY A 75 -6.39 -31.00 -19.32
C GLY A 75 -5.50 -30.38 -18.24
N LYS A 76 -4.51 -31.12 -17.73
CA LYS A 76 -3.54 -30.60 -16.74
C LYS A 76 -2.73 -29.42 -17.29
N ARG A 77 -2.26 -29.51 -18.54
CA ARG A 77 -1.54 -28.40 -19.19
C ARG A 77 -2.41 -27.15 -19.35
N GLY A 78 -3.68 -27.32 -19.70
CA GLY A 78 -4.65 -26.23 -19.75
C GLY A 78 -4.85 -25.56 -18.39
N VAL A 79 -5.08 -26.36 -17.34
CA VAL A 79 -5.22 -25.86 -15.95
C VAL A 79 -3.95 -25.14 -15.50
N ALA A 80 -2.76 -25.69 -15.76
CA ALA A 80 -1.50 -25.03 -15.40
C ALA A 80 -1.31 -23.69 -16.13
N THR A 81 -1.73 -23.60 -17.39
CA THR A 81 -1.67 -22.35 -18.16
C THR A 81 -2.59 -21.28 -17.55
N VAL A 82 -3.82 -21.65 -17.18
CA VAL A 82 -4.78 -20.74 -16.54
C VAL A 82 -4.30 -20.31 -15.16
N VAL A 83 -3.76 -21.23 -14.36
CA VAL A 83 -3.19 -20.91 -13.04
C VAL A 83 -2.04 -19.93 -13.19
N ASN A 84 -1.10 -20.16 -14.11
CA ASN A 84 0.02 -19.24 -14.33
C ASN A 84 -0.45 -17.85 -14.78
N ALA A 85 -1.45 -17.77 -15.67
CA ALA A 85 -2.02 -16.50 -16.11
C ALA A 85 -2.71 -15.76 -14.95
N LEU A 86 -3.47 -16.48 -14.11
CA LEU A 86 -4.11 -15.90 -12.94
C LEU A 86 -3.10 -15.45 -11.89
N THR A 87 -2.02 -16.22 -11.67
CA THR A 87 -0.92 -15.84 -10.79
C THR A 87 -0.27 -14.54 -11.26
N ALA A 88 0.05 -14.42 -12.55
CA ALA A 88 0.62 -13.19 -13.11
C ALA A 88 -0.33 -11.99 -12.96
N GLU A 89 -1.64 -12.18 -13.15
CA GLU A 89 -2.61 -11.09 -12.96
C GLU A 89 -2.74 -10.70 -11.48
N VAL A 90 -2.69 -11.66 -10.55
CA VAL A 90 -2.69 -11.39 -9.10
C VAL A 90 -1.43 -10.63 -8.68
N GLU A 91 -0.26 -10.99 -9.22
CA GLU A 91 0.99 -10.27 -8.99
C GLU A 91 0.89 -8.82 -9.47
N LYS A 92 0.40 -8.61 -10.69
CA LYS A 92 0.17 -7.27 -11.26
C LYS A 92 -0.85 -6.44 -10.46
N LEU A 93 -1.91 -7.05 -9.97
CA LEU A 93 -2.87 -6.39 -9.08
C LEU A 93 -2.22 -6.00 -7.75
N ASN A 94 -1.37 -6.85 -7.18
CA ASN A 94 -0.63 -6.52 -5.95
C ASN A 94 0.34 -5.36 -6.14
N GLU A 95 1.04 -5.31 -7.28
CA GLU A 95 1.88 -4.16 -7.65
C GLU A 95 1.05 -2.88 -7.75
N THR A 96 -0.09 -2.95 -8.45
CA THR A 96 -1.01 -1.80 -8.62
C THR A 96 -1.55 -1.31 -7.27
N ILE A 97 -1.92 -2.23 -6.37
CA ILE A 97 -2.37 -1.90 -5.01
C ILE A 97 -1.26 -1.19 -4.24
N THR A 98 -0.02 -1.67 -4.36
CA THR A 98 1.14 -1.07 -3.68
C THR A 98 1.41 0.34 -4.17
N VAL A 99 1.43 0.55 -5.49
CA VAL A 99 1.59 1.88 -6.11
C VAL A 99 0.46 2.82 -5.67
N THR A 100 -0.79 2.35 -5.69
CA THR A 100 -1.95 3.18 -5.31
C THR A 100 -1.90 3.57 -3.83
N LYS A 101 -1.50 2.66 -2.95
CA LYS A 101 -1.34 2.96 -1.52
C LYS A 101 -0.25 4.00 -1.28
N GLN A 102 0.86 3.90 -2.01
CA GLN A 102 1.93 4.89 -1.94
C GLN A 102 1.42 6.26 -2.41
N HIS A 103 0.75 6.30 -3.56
CA HIS A 103 0.19 7.54 -4.10
C HIS A 103 -0.82 8.22 -3.16
N LEU A 104 -1.70 7.44 -2.52
CA LEU A 104 -2.61 7.97 -1.50
C LEU A 104 -1.87 8.55 -0.28
N THR A 105 -0.76 7.94 0.11
CA THR A 105 0.08 8.44 1.21
C THR A 105 0.73 9.76 0.83
N ASP A 106 1.29 9.84 -0.38
CA ASP A 106 1.92 11.05 -0.90
C ASP A 106 0.91 12.20 -1.01
N LEU A 107 -0.29 11.94 -1.57
CA LEU A 107 -1.37 12.93 -1.65
C LEU A 107 -1.80 13.46 -0.28
N ARG A 108 -1.90 12.59 0.73
CA ARG A 108 -2.23 13.03 2.10
C ARG A 108 -1.12 13.91 2.68
N GLN A 109 0.14 13.57 2.44
CA GLN A 109 1.26 14.40 2.89
C GLN A 109 1.27 15.77 2.20
N ASP A 110 0.98 15.81 0.90
CA ASP A 110 0.90 17.05 0.14
C ASP A 110 -0.29 17.92 0.59
N GLN A 111 -1.45 17.33 0.87
CA GLN A 111 -2.59 18.03 1.46
C GLN A 111 -2.24 18.63 2.83
N LEU A 112 -1.60 17.87 3.71
CA LEU A 112 -1.16 18.37 5.01
C LEU A 112 -0.15 19.50 4.86
N ARG A 113 0.78 19.39 3.89
CA ARG A 113 1.76 20.44 3.59
C ARG A 113 1.05 21.72 3.10
N ALA A 114 0.10 21.60 2.19
CA ALA A 114 -0.68 22.73 1.68
C ALA A 114 -1.47 23.43 2.79
N VAL A 115 -2.13 22.67 3.66
CA VAL A 115 -2.86 23.21 4.81
C VAL A 115 -1.92 23.94 5.78
N ARG A 116 -0.73 23.39 6.05
CA ARG A 116 0.29 24.06 6.88
C ARG A 116 0.74 25.39 6.28
N PHE A 117 0.99 25.44 4.98
CA PHE A 117 1.35 26.69 4.30
C PHE A 117 0.22 27.73 4.36
N LEU A 118 -1.03 27.31 4.13
CA LEU A 118 -2.19 28.21 4.25
C LEU A 118 -2.31 28.79 5.66
N TRP A 119 -2.16 27.95 6.69
CA TRP A 119 -2.20 28.42 8.08
C TRP A 119 -1.02 29.32 8.43
N ALA A 120 0.18 29.01 7.94
CA ALA A 120 1.35 29.87 8.13
C ALA A 120 1.11 31.27 7.54
N ASP A 121 0.61 31.37 6.31
CA ASP A 121 0.27 32.65 5.67
C ASP A 121 -0.79 33.44 6.47
N ARG A 122 -1.82 32.75 6.99
CA ARG A 122 -2.85 33.41 7.82
C ARG A 122 -2.30 33.91 9.15
N LEU A 123 -1.44 33.11 9.81
CA LEU A 123 -0.81 33.49 11.07
C LEU A 123 0.18 34.65 10.87
N ASP A 124 0.90 34.66 9.76
CA ASP A 124 1.81 35.76 9.41
C ASP A 124 1.03 37.06 9.20
N LYS A 125 -0.07 37.02 8.43
CA LYS A 125 -0.96 38.18 8.26
C LYS A 125 -1.49 38.70 9.59
N ALA A 126 -1.96 37.80 10.47
CA ALA A 126 -2.39 38.19 11.80
C ALA A 126 -1.25 38.83 12.61
N ALA A 127 -0.03 38.30 12.53
CA ALA A 127 1.14 38.90 13.17
C ALA A 127 1.46 40.30 12.61
N GLN A 128 1.32 40.51 11.30
CA GLN A 128 1.45 41.86 10.71
C GLN A 128 0.36 42.82 11.20
N ASP A 129 -0.88 42.36 11.31
CA ASP A 129 -1.99 43.18 11.84
C ASP A 129 -1.73 43.57 13.30
N PHE A 130 -1.28 42.63 14.13
CA PHE A 130 -0.86 42.92 15.50
C PHE A 130 0.30 43.92 15.54
N ALA A 131 1.30 43.77 14.67
CA ALA A 131 2.41 44.72 14.59
C ALA A 131 1.96 46.13 14.20
N ASN A 132 0.94 46.26 13.35
CA ASN A 132 0.38 47.55 12.96
C ASN A 132 -0.38 48.20 14.12
N VAL A 133 -1.20 47.43 14.85
CA VAL A 133 -1.89 47.93 16.06
C VAL A 133 -0.88 48.33 17.14
N ALA A 134 0.15 47.51 17.36
CA ALA A 134 1.26 47.81 18.26
C ALA A 134 1.98 49.11 17.89
N ALA A 135 2.20 49.35 16.59
CA ALA A 135 2.82 50.58 16.10
C ALA A 135 1.93 51.81 16.36
N GLN A 136 0.61 51.70 16.14
CA GLN A 136 -0.35 52.76 16.46
C GLN A 136 -0.36 53.09 17.96
N LEU A 137 -0.39 52.07 18.82
CA LEU A 137 -0.29 52.25 20.27
C LEU A 137 1.00 52.96 20.65
N SER A 138 2.14 52.49 20.14
CA SER A 138 3.45 53.12 20.42
C SER A 138 3.53 54.56 19.92
N ALA A 139 2.90 54.88 18.79
CA ALA A 139 2.85 56.24 18.26
C ALA A 139 1.96 57.15 19.12
N ALA A 140 0.81 56.65 19.59
CA ALA A 140 -0.06 57.36 20.52
C ALA A 140 0.61 57.60 21.89
N GLU A 141 1.28 56.60 22.45
CA GLU A 141 2.07 56.73 23.69
C GLU A 141 3.13 57.82 23.53
N LYS A 142 3.86 57.82 22.41
CA LYS A 142 4.86 58.84 22.08
C LYS A 142 4.25 60.23 21.95
N ALA A 143 3.10 60.37 21.29
CA ALA A 143 2.39 61.65 21.17
C ALA A 143 1.93 62.21 22.53
N LEU A 144 1.66 61.33 23.49
CA LEU A 144 1.36 61.67 24.88
C LEU A 144 2.61 61.89 25.74
N GLY A 145 3.82 61.84 25.17
CA GLY A 145 5.09 61.99 25.89
C GLY A 145 5.46 60.78 26.77
N ARG A 146 4.86 59.62 26.53
CA ARG A 146 5.15 58.37 27.27
C ARG A 146 6.13 57.49 26.50
N TYR A 147 6.89 56.69 27.23
CA TYR A 147 7.70 55.64 26.64
C TYR A 147 6.82 54.48 26.19
N SER A 148 7.25 53.76 25.15
CA SER A 148 6.47 52.63 24.66
C SER A 148 6.41 51.50 25.69
N SER A 149 5.22 50.94 25.89
CA SER A 149 5.00 49.78 26.76
C SER A 149 5.38 48.44 26.10
N LEU A 150 5.68 48.43 24.80
CA LEU A 150 5.87 47.23 23.98
C LEU A 150 7.35 46.82 23.84
N GLN A 151 8.17 47.06 24.87
CA GLN A 151 9.63 46.94 24.76
C GLN A 151 10.10 45.52 24.46
N ASP A 152 9.37 44.51 24.95
CA ASP A 152 9.70 43.09 24.76
C ASP A 152 8.81 42.40 23.71
N LEU A 153 8.12 43.18 22.85
CA LEU A 153 7.20 42.59 21.89
C LEU A 153 7.95 41.83 20.79
N TYR A 154 7.70 40.53 20.75
CA TYR A 154 8.21 39.60 19.75
C TYR A 154 7.05 38.84 19.12
N LEU A 155 6.85 39.02 17.81
CA LEU A 155 5.77 38.33 17.09
C LEU A 155 6.38 37.28 16.16
N PRO A 156 6.22 35.97 16.43
CA PRO A 156 6.78 34.92 15.59
C PRO A 156 6.04 34.84 14.25
N LEU A 157 6.80 34.64 13.18
CA LEU A 157 6.29 34.33 11.85
C LEU A 157 6.46 32.84 11.57
N GLN A 158 5.51 32.26 10.86
CA GLN A 158 5.37 30.85 10.54
C GLN A 158 5.89 30.51 9.14
N ALA A 159 6.23 31.51 8.31
CA ALA A 159 6.83 31.32 6.99
C ALA A 159 8.07 30.40 7.06
N PRO A 160 8.07 29.24 6.36
CA PRO A 160 9.18 28.29 6.42
C PRO A 160 10.50 28.80 5.82
N MET A 161 10.41 29.75 4.88
CA MET A 161 11.54 30.36 4.20
C MET A 161 11.32 31.87 4.23
N GLY A 162 12.02 32.56 5.12
CA GLY A 162 11.87 33.99 5.28
C GLY A 162 12.22 34.48 6.67
N ARG A 163 11.71 35.66 6.98
CA ARG A 163 11.91 36.30 8.27
C ARG A 163 11.14 35.53 9.35
N GLN A 164 11.80 35.28 10.49
CA GLN A 164 11.25 34.43 11.56
C GLN A 164 10.37 35.16 12.56
N HIS A 165 10.46 36.48 12.64
CA HIS A 165 9.70 37.28 13.60
C HIS A 165 9.62 38.75 13.21
N ILE A 166 8.66 39.46 13.78
CA ILE A 166 8.59 40.93 13.81
C ILE A 166 9.14 41.39 15.16
N SER A 167 10.19 42.22 15.12
CA SER A 167 10.89 42.74 16.31
C SER A 167 10.35 44.10 16.74
N GLN A 168 10.59 44.44 18.01
CA GLN A 168 10.32 45.78 18.57
C GLN A 168 10.91 46.92 17.73
N SER A 169 12.12 46.74 17.19
CA SER A 169 12.79 47.77 16.38
C SER A 169 11.96 48.21 15.18
N GLU A 170 11.27 47.27 14.54
CA GLU A 170 10.41 47.56 13.39
C GLU A 170 9.05 48.10 13.78
N ILE A 171 8.49 47.65 14.91
CA ILE A 171 7.28 48.25 15.44
C ILE A 171 7.54 49.73 15.74
N ARG A 172 8.71 50.04 16.29
CA ARG A 172 9.16 51.42 16.53
C ARG A 172 9.37 52.19 15.21
N GLU A 173 9.93 51.56 14.20
CA GLU A 173 10.08 52.15 12.86
C GLU A 173 8.72 52.49 12.24
N LYS A 174 7.78 51.53 12.27
CA LYS A 174 6.38 51.72 11.85
C LYS A 174 5.72 52.84 12.65
N ALA A 175 5.86 52.85 13.97
CA ALA A 175 5.29 53.88 14.83
C ALA A 175 5.83 55.29 14.51
N ASN A 176 7.12 55.40 14.19
CA ASN A 176 7.73 56.67 13.80
C ASN A 176 7.23 57.19 12.43
N ALA A 177 6.72 56.30 11.58
CA ALA A 177 6.13 56.68 10.29
C ALA A 177 4.67 57.14 10.41
N ILE A 178 4.02 56.92 11.56
CA ILE A 178 2.63 57.34 11.81
C ILE A 178 2.64 58.80 12.28
N SER A 179 1.97 59.66 11.54
CA SER A 179 1.76 61.07 11.90
C SER A 179 0.64 61.24 12.93
N ILE A 180 0.64 62.37 13.65
CA ILE A 180 -0.43 62.71 14.61
C ILE A 180 -1.80 62.80 13.90
N GLU A 181 -1.84 63.33 12.68
CA GLU A 181 -3.07 63.42 11.88
C GLU A 181 -3.65 62.04 11.58
N GLN A 182 -2.79 61.06 11.25
CA GLN A 182 -3.21 59.67 11.04
C GLN A 182 -3.69 58.98 12.33
N LEU A 183 -3.16 59.36 13.49
CA LEU A 183 -3.64 58.86 14.79
C LEU A 183 -5.04 59.39 15.13
N LEU A 184 -5.34 60.63 14.75
CA LEU A 184 -6.65 61.25 15.01
C LEU A 184 -7.75 60.77 14.06
N ALA A 185 -7.37 60.17 12.93
CA ALA A 185 -8.29 59.63 11.92
C ALA A 185 -8.59 58.12 12.08
N ALA A 186 -7.89 57.45 12.99
CA ALA A 186 -8.03 56.01 13.29
C ALA A 186 -9.10 55.75 14.35
#